data_AF-A0A2K6QBH5-F1
#
_entry.id   AF-A0A2K6QBH5-F1
#
_cell.length_a   1.000
_cell.length_b   1.000
_cell.length_c   1.000
_cell.angle_alpha   90.00
_cell.angle_beta   90.00
_cell.angle_gamma   90.00
#
_symmetry.space_group_name_H-M   'P 1'
#
loop_
_entity.id
_entity.type
_entity.pdbx_description
1 polymer ?
#
loop_
_entity_poly.entity_id
_entity_poly.type
_entity_poly.pdbx_seq_one_letter_code
_entity_poly.pdbx_strand_id
1 'polypeptide(L)'
;MGALRPTLLPPSPLLLLLLLLLLMLGMGCWAREVLVPEGPLYRVTGTAVSISCNVTGYEGPAQQNFEWFLYRPEAPDTALGIVSTKDTQFSYAIFKSRVVAGEVQVQRLQGDAVVLKIARLQAQDAGIYECHTPSTDTRYLGSYSGKVELRVLPDALQVSAAPPGPRGRQAPTSPPRLMVHEGQELALGCLARTSTQKHTHLAVSFGRSVPEAPVGRTTLQEVVGIRSDLAVEAGAPYAERLAAGELRLGKEGTDRYRMVVGGAQAADAGTYHCTAAEWIQDPDGSWAQIAEKRAVLAHVDVQTLSSQLAVTVGPGERRIGPGEPLELLCNVSGALPPAGRHAAYSVGWEMAPAGAPGPGRLVAQLDTEGVGSLGPGYEGRHIAMEKVASRTYRLRLEAARPGDAGTYRCLAKAYVRGSGTRLREAASARSRPLPVHVREEGVVLEAVAWLAGGTVYRGETASLLCNISVRGGPPGLRLAASWWVERPEDGELSSLPAQLVGGVGQDGVAELGVRPGGGPVSVELVAPRSHRLRLHSLGPEDEGVYHCAPSAWVQHADYSWYQAGSARSGPVTVYPYMHALDTLFVPLLVGTGVALVTGATVLGTITCCFMKRLRKR
;
A
#
# COMPACT_ATOMS: atom_id res chain seq x y z
N MET A 1 -14.10 -88.50 -26.35
CA MET A 1 -14.93 -88.54 -27.57
C MET A 1 -15.73 -87.24 -27.60
N GLY A 2 -15.64 -86.29 -28.53
CA GLY A 2 -14.78 -86.06 -29.68
C GLY A 2 -14.85 -84.55 -30.00
N ALA A 3 -13.73 -83.96 -30.42
CA ALA A 3 -13.61 -82.53 -30.72
C ALA A 3 -14.31 -82.17 -32.05
N LEU A 4 -15.05 -81.06 -32.08
CA LEU A 4 -15.54 -80.43 -33.31
C LEU A 4 -14.90 -79.04 -33.45
N ARG A 5 -13.94 -78.95 -34.38
CA ARG A 5 -13.34 -77.70 -34.86
C ARG A 5 -14.39 -76.91 -35.68
N PRO A 6 -14.57 -75.60 -35.47
CA PRO A 6 -15.32 -74.79 -36.41
C PRO A 6 -14.46 -74.52 -37.66
N THR A 7 -14.98 -74.93 -38.81
CA THR A 7 -14.45 -74.67 -40.15
C THR A 7 -14.65 -73.20 -40.52
N LEU A 8 -13.55 -72.46 -40.64
CA LEU A 8 -13.52 -71.14 -41.29
C LEU A 8 -13.79 -71.33 -42.79
N LEU A 9 -14.90 -70.80 -43.28
CA LEU A 9 -15.19 -70.70 -44.71
C LEU A 9 -14.18 -69.72 -45.37
N PRO A 10 -13.60 -70.06 -46.53
CA PRO A 10 -12.66 -69.18 -47.23
C PRO A 10 -13.39 -67.94 -47.78
N PRO A 11 -12.72 -66.76 -47.85
CA PRO A 11 -13.32 -65.56 -48.42
C PRO A 11 -13.66 -65.79 -49.90
N SER A 12 -14.79 -65.21 -50.34
CA SER A 12 -15.29 -65.36 -51.71
C SER A 12 -14.23 -64.95 -52.76
N PRO A 13 -14.12 -65.66 -53.90
CA PRO A 13 -13.11 -65.37 -54.93
C PRO A 13 -13.28 -63.98 -55.56
N LEU A 14 -14.48 -63.41 -55.53
CA LEU A 14 -14.77 -62.03 -55.95
C LEU A 14 -14.14 -60.98 -55.03
N LEU A 15 -14.14 -61.22 -53.71
CA LEU A 15 -13.49 -60.34 -52.75
C LEU A 15 -11.96 -60.41 -52.89
N LEU A 16 -11.43 -61.61 -53.16
CA LEU A 16 -10.00 -61.82 -53.40
C LEU A 16 -9.54 -61.17 -54.71
N LEU A 17 -10.35 -61.26 -55.77
CA LEU A 17 -10.08 -60.62 -57.06
C LEU A 17 -10.19 -59.09 -56.96
N LEU A 18 -11.16 -58.57 -56.20
CA LEU A 18 -11.29 -57.13 -55.93
C LEU A 18 -10.10 -56.62 -55.10
N LEU A 19 -9.66 -57.37 -54.08
CA LEU A 19 -8.46 -57.05 -53.30
C LEU A 19 -7.19 -57.11 -54.17
N LEU A 20 -7.09 -58.09 -55.08
CA LEU A 20 -5.99 -58.16 -56.05
C LEU A 20 -6.05 -56.99 -57.04
N LEU A 21 -7.23 -56.62 -57.55
CA LEU A 21 -7.39 -55.47 -58.43
C LEU A 21 -7.01 -54.17 -57.70
N LEU A 22 -7.44 -53.98 -56.45
CA LEU A 22 -7.02 -52.86 -55.61
C LEU A 22 -5.52 -52.88 -55.29
N LEU A 23 -4.88 -54.04 -55.12
CA LEU A 23 -3.43 -54.17 -54.99
C LEU A 23 -2.69 -53.84 -56.30
N MET A 24 -3.24 -54.24 -57.46
CA MET A 24 -2.64 -53.99 -58.78
C MET A 24 -2.87 -52.55 -59.26
N LEU A 25 -3.96 -51.90 -58.84
CA LEU A 25 -4.14 -50.44 -58.99
C LEU A 25 -3.25 -49.64 -58.01
N GLY A 26 -2.68 -50.30 -57.00
CA GLY A 26 -1.74 -49.72 -56.03
C GLY A 26 -0.26 -49.85 -56.39
N MET A 27 0.10 -50.44 -57.55
CA MET A 27 1.45 -50.34 -58.10
C MET A 27 1.65 -48.93 -58.67
N GLY A 28 1.89 -47.97 -57.78
CA GLY A 28 2.38 -46.65 -58.15
C GLY A 28 3.61 -46.81 -59.03
N CYS A 29 3.62 -46.13 -60.18
CA CYS A 29 4.80 -46.04 -61.01
C CYS A 29 5.89 -45.31 -60.20
N TRP A 30 6.94 -46.01 -59.79
CA TRP A 30 8.09 -45.41 -59.11
C TRP A 30 8.88 -44.63 -60.17
N ALA A 31 8.56 -43.35 -60.32
CA ALA A 31 9.27 -42.42 -61.19
C ALA A 31 9.97 -41.39 -60.32
N ARG A 32 11.20 -41.04 -60.67
CA ARG A 32 11.99 -40.05 -59.93
C ARG A 32 11.28 -38.70 -59.97
N GLU A 33 11.26 -38.01 -58.85
CA GLU A 33 10.68 -36.67 -58.78
C GLU A 33 11.57 -35.76 -57.94
N VAL A 34 12.02 -34.65 -58.54
CA VAL A 34 12.75 -33.58 -57.87
C VAL A 34 11.77 -32.48 -57.48
N LEU A 35 11.64 -32.27 -56.18
CA LEU A 35 10.71 -31.33 -55.57
C LEU A 35 11.48 -30.09 -55.10
N VAL A 36 11.02 -28.93 -55.58
CA VAL A 36 11.47 -27.60 -55.16
C VAL A 36 10.26 -26.78 -54.68
N PRO A 37 10.44 -25.71 -53.89
CA PRO A 37 9.34 -24.84 -53.47
C PRO A 37 8.56 -24.26 -54.64
N GLU A 38 7.26 -24.04 -54.43
CA GLU A 38 6.42 -23.34 -55.38
C GLU A 38 6.83 -21.86 -55.49
N GLY A 39 7.00 -21.37 -56.72
CA GLY A 39 7.40 -20.00 -57.02
C GLY A 39 6.26 -19.13 -57.56
N PRO A 40 6.47 -17.82 -57.72
CA PRO A 40 7.71 -17.10 -57.45
C PRO A 40 7.91 -16.77 -55.96
N LEU A 41 9.13 -16.96 -55.46
CA LEU A 41 9.55 -16.54 -54.13
C LEU A 41 10.00 -15.07 -54.16
N TYR A 42 9.45 -14.24 -53.28
CA TYR A 42 9.84 -12.83 -53.18
C TYR A 42 10.71 -12.59 -51.97
N ARG A 43 11.89 -12.01 -52.16
CA ARG A 43 12.83 -11.69 -51.08
C ARG A 43 13.42 -10.30 -51.31
N VAL A 44 13.92 -9.64 -50.26
CA VAL A 44 14.48 -8.29 -50.38
C VAL A 44 16.00 -8.36 -50.49
N THR A 45 16.58 -7.41 -51.21
CA THR A 45 18.05 -7.26 -51.28
C THR A 45 18.66 -7.17 -49.88
N GLY A 46 19.72 -7.94 -49.63
CA GLY A 46 20.43 -7.96 -48.36
C GLY A 46 19.95 -9.00 -47.36
N THR A 47 18.79 -9.64 -47.57
CA THR A 47 18.32 -10.73 -46.70
C THR A 47 18.85 -12.09 -47.13
N ALA A 48 18.73 -13.08 -46.25
CA ALA A 48 19.04 -14.46 -46.58
C ALA A 48 17.85 -15.16 -47.26
N VAL A 49 18.13 -16.19 -48.07
CA VAL A 49 17.13 -17.11 -48.60
C VAL A 49 17.61 -18.55 -48.47
N SER A 50 16.66 -19.47 -48.29
CA SER A 50 16.88 -20.91 -48.30
C SER A 50 15.90 -21.54 -49.28
N ILE A 51 16.41 -22.32 -50.24
CA ILE A 51 15.60 -23.02 -51.25
C ILE A 51 15.86 -24.52 -51.08
N SER A 52 14.83 -25.27 -50.71
CA SER A 52 14.93 -26.73 -50.55
C SER A 52 14.93 -27.44 -51.91
N CYS A 53 15.57 -28.60 -51.96
CA CYS A 53 15.47 -29.52 -53.07
C CYS A 53 15.54 -30.95 -52.52
N ASN A 54 14.46 -31.68 -52.73
CA ASN A 54 14.31 -33.06 -52.29
C ASN A 54 14.09 -33.94 -53.51
N VAL A 55 14.57 -35.17 -53.46
CA VAL A 55 14.33 -36.15 -54.52
C VAL A 55 13.65 -37.39 -53.96
N THR A 56 12.65 -37.88 -54.67
CA THR A 56 11.91 -39.10 -54.29
C THR A 56 11.80 -40.04 -55.49
N GLY A 57 11.38 -41.28 -55.28
CA GLY A 57 11.15 -42.24 -56.37
C GLY A 57 12.40 -42.64 -57.16
N TYR A 58 13.60 -42.57 -56.54
CA TYR A 58 14.87 -42.90 -57.17
C TYR A 58 15.36 -44.32 -56.86
N GLU A 59 16.18 -44.86 -57.75
CA GLU A 59 16.90 -46.13 -57.58
C GLU A 59 18.37 -45.86 -57.19
N GLY A 60 19.03 -46.85 -56.58
CA GLY A 60 20.45 -46.74 -56.22
C GLY A 60 20.70 -46.20 -54.81
N PRO A 61 21.86 -45.54 -54.55
CA PRO A 61 22.30 -45.22 -53.19
C PRO A 61 21.41 -44.18 -52.53
N ALA A 62 21.23 -44.30 -51.21
CA ALA A 62 20.49 -43.32 -50.42
C ALA A 62 21.08 -41.89 -50.50
N GLN A 63 22.38 -41.78 -50.80
CA GLN A 63 23.04 -40.49 -51.00
C GLN A 63 23.01 -40.07 -52.48
N GLN A 64 22.24 -39.02 -52.75
CA GLN A 64 22.09 -38.40 -54.06
C GLN A 64 22.97 -37.14 -54.18
N ASN A 65 23.29 -36.77 -55.42
CA ASN A 65 24.06 -35.56 -55.73
C ASN A 65 23.14 -34.48 -56.28
N PHE A 66 23.50 -33.22 -56.00
CA PHE A 66 22.68 -32.06 -56.33
C PHE A 66 23.56 -30.98 -56.93
N GLU A 67 23.08 -30.37 -58.00
CA GLU A 67 23.72 -29.30 -58.76
C GLU A 67 22.71 -28.16 -58.91
N TRP A 68 23.08 -26.97 -58.45
CA TRP A 68 22.23 -25.79 -58.56
C TRP A 68 22.67 -24.89 -59.70
N PHE A 69 21.73 -24.50 -60.54
CA PHE A 69 21.93 -23.57 -61.64
C PHE A 69 21.05 -22.32 -61.47
N LEU A 70 21.52 -21.17 -61.96
CA LEU A 70 20.73 -19.96 -62.11
C LEU A 70 20.56 -19.62 -63.60
N TYR A 71 19.32 -19.38 -64.01
CA TYR A 71 18.97 -18.77 -65.29
C TYR A 71 18.53 -17.34 -65.04
N ARG A 72 19.32 -16.39 -65.55
CA ARG A 72 19.05 -14.97 -65.35
C ARG A 72 18.03 -14.46 -66.38
N PRO A 73 17.16 -13.50 -66.00
CA PRO A 73 16.18 -12.93 -66.93
C PRO A 73 16.80 -12.34 -68.21
N GLU A 74 18.02 -11.80 -68.10
CA GLU A 74 18.74 -11.20 -69.24
C GLU A 74 19.32 -12.24 -70.20
N ALA A 75 19.48 -13.49 -69.75
CA ALA A 75 20.04 -14.60 -70.53
C ALA A 75 19.36 -15.93 -70.13
N PRO A 76 18.08 -16.13 -70.50
CA PRO A 76 17.25 -17.22 -69.99
C PRO A 76 17.73 -18.62 -70.43
N ASP A 77 18.50 -18.72 -71.51
CA ASP A 77 19.03 -20.00 -72.02
C ASP A 77 20.42 -20.36 -71.47
N THR A 78 21.04 -19.46 -70.70
CA THR A 78 22.39 -19.67 -70.15
C THR A 78 22.31 -20.16 -68.71
N ALA A 79 22.61 -21.45 -68.50
CA ALA A 79 22.70 -22.03 -67.17
C ALA A 79 24.01 -21.64 -66.47
N LEU A 80 23.92 -20.96 -65.32
CA LEU A 80 25.07 -20.60 -64.51
C LEU A 80 25.19 -21.54 -63.32
N GLY A 81 26.21 -22.41 -63.31
CA GLY A 81 26.48 -23.31 -62.20
C GLY A 81 26.79 -22.53 -60.91
N ILE A 82 26.03 -22.77 -59.85
CA ILE A 82 26.16 -22.10 -58.56
C ILE A 82 27.04 -22.92 -57.63
N VAL A 83 26.58 -24.13 -57.29
CA VAL A 83 27.23 -25.03 -56.34
C VAL A 83 26.79 -26.47 -56.60
N SER A 84 27.70 -27.42 -56.39
CA SER A 84 27.45 -28.86 -56.50
C SER A 84 27.86 -29.57 -55.22
N THR A 85 27.14 -30.65 -54.88
CA THR A 85 27.55 -31.55 -53.78
C THR A 85 28.60 -32.56 -54.21
N LYS A 86 28.87 -32.68 -55.51
CA LYS A 86 29.80 -33.67 -56.09
C LYS A 86 31.11 -33.03 -56.54
N ASP A 87 31.03 -31.86 -57.18
CA ASP A 87 32.18 -31.16 -57.74
C ASP A 87 32.42 -29.82 -57.03
N THR A 88 33.61 -29.67 -56.45
CA THR A 88 34.01 -28.46 -55.72
C THR A 88 34.44 -27.32 -56.64
N GLN A 89 34.70 -27.57 -57.93
CA GLN A 89 35.04 -26.56 -58.95
C GLN A 89 33.86 -26.19 -59.86
N PHE A 90 32.65 -26.64 -59.54
CA PHE A 90 31.43 -26.44 -60.33
C PHE A 90 31.00 -24.97 -60.48
N SER A 91 31.33 -24.11 -59.51
CA SER A 91 30.80 -22.75 -59.43
C SER A 91 31.33 -21.85 -60.55
N TYR A 92 30.41 -21.22 -61.29
CA TYR A 92 30.71 -20.18 -62.28
C TYR A 92 31.42 -18.98 -61.65
N ALA A 93 32.20 -18.24 -62.44
CA ALA A 93 33.10 -17.19 -61.95
C ALA A 93 32.41 -16.15 -61.04
N ILE A 94 31.14 -15.81 -61.31
CA ILE A 94 30.37 -14.84 -60.52
C ILE A 94 29.98 -15.35 -59.11
N PHE A 95 29.85 -16.67 -58.94
CA PHE A 95 29.50 -17.30 -57.66
C PHE A 95 30.71 -17.79 -56.89
N LYS A 96 31.84 -18.05 -57.57
CA LYS A 96 33.04 -18.65 -56.98
C LYS A 96 33.52 -17.94 -55.71
N SER A 97 33.58 -16.61 -55.72
CA SER A 97 33.99 -15.82 -54.53
C SER A 97 33.00 -15.97 -53.36
N ARG A 98 31.70 -15.96 -53.64
CA ARG A 98 30.62 -16.06 -52.63
C ARG A 98 30.52 -17.47 -52.05
N VAL A 99 30.79 -18.50 -52.85
CA VAL A 99 30.86 -19.90 -52.40
C VAL A 99 32.05 -20.12 -51.49
N VAL A 100 33.25 -19.64 -51.88
CA VAL A 100 34.46 -19.72 -51.05
C VAL A 100 34.30 -18.96 -49.74
N ALA A 101 33.61 -17.81 -49.75
CA ALA A 101 33.30 -17.03 -48.56
C ALA A 101 32.19 -17.66 -47.67
N GLY A 102 31.54 -18.74 -48.11
CA GLY A 102 30.42 -19.37 -47.41
C GLY A 102 29.11 -18.58 -47.45
N GLU A 103 29.03 -17.51 -48.24
CA GLU A 103 27.82 -16.71 -48.43
C GLU A 103 26.78 -17.49 -49.25
N VAL A 104 27.22 -18.27 -50.23
CA VAL A 104 26.39 -19.21 -50.99
C VAL A 104 26.87 -20.61 -50.71
N GLN A 105 25.98 -21.47 -50.20
CA GLN A 105 26.36 -22.84 -49.86
C GLN A 105 25.18 -23.80 -50.04
N VAL A 106 25.50 -25.05 -50.34
CA VAL A 106 24.53 -26.15 -50.32
C VAL A 106 24.72 -26.92 -49.02
N GLN A 107 23.68 -26.97 -48.20
CA GLN A 107 23.67 -27.77 -46.98
C GLN A 107 22.89 -29.05 -47.21
N ARG A 108 23.52 -30.19 -46.94
CA ARG A 108 22.85 -31.49 -46.96
C ARG A 108 22.02 -31.66 -45.69
N LEU A 109 20.73 -31.95 -45.86
CA LEU A 109 19.82 -32.28 -44.76
C LEU A 109 19.74 -33.80 -44.57
N GLN A 110 19.56 -34.53 -45.67
CA GLN A 110 19.51 -36.00 -45.73
C GLN A 110 20.24 -36.49 -46.99
N GLY A 111 20.31 -37.81 -47.20
CA GLY A 111 20.92 -38.39 -48.39
C GLY A 111 20.31 -37.87 -49.70
N ASP A 112 19.00 -37.62 -49.67
CA ASP A 112 18.10 -37.26 -50.76
C ASP A 112 17.50 -35.84 -50.63
N ALA A 113 17.99 -35.03 -49.68
CA ALA A 113 17.49 -33.69 -49.44
C ALA A 113 18.62 -32.69 -49.17
N VAL A 114 18.59 -31.56 -49.87
CA VAL A 114 19.53 -30.44 -49.70
C VAL A 114 18.80 -29.11 -49.63
N VAL A 115 19.48 -28.09 -49.11
CA VAL A 115 19.02 -26.70 -49.12
C VAL A 115 20.13 -25.81 -49.67
N LEU A 116 19.81 -25.03 -50.69
CA LEU A 116 20.64 -23.91 -51.13
C LEU A 116 20.42 -22.73 -50.18
N LYS A 117 21.49 -22.25 -49.56
CA LYS A 117 21.48 -21.06 -48.69
C LYS A 117 22.27 -19.95 -49.34
N ILE A 118 21.64 -18.79 -49.46
CA ILE A 118 22.28 -17.53 -49.85
C ILE A 118 22.13 -16.57 -48.69
N ALA A 119 23.23 -16.19 -48.05
CA ALA A 119 23.21 -15.40 -46.82
C ALA A 119 22.82 -13.93 -47.06
N ARG A 120 23.17 -13.37 -48.21
CA ARG A 120 22.92 -11.96 -48.55
C ARG A 120 22.53 -11.81 -50.02
N LEU A 121 21.24 -11.69 -50.29
CA LEU A 121 20.72 -11.54 -51.65
C LEU A 121 21.15 -10.23 -52.31
N GLN A 122 21.45 -10.32 -53.60
CA GLN A 122 21.77 -9.20 -54.47
C GLN A 122 20.71 -9.10 -55.59
N ALA A 123 20.54 -7.93 -56.20
CA ALA A 123 19.57 -7.78 -57.29
C ALA A 123 19.84 -8.75 -58.47
N GLN A 124 21.12 -9.03 -58.72
CA GLN A 124 21.59 -9.97 -59.74
C GLN A 124 21.36 -11.45 -59.41
N ASP A 125 20.91 -11.77 -58.19
CA ASP A 125 20.49 -13.12 -57.78
C ASP A 125 19.05 -13.43 -58.21
N ALA A 126 18.33 -12.47 -58.80
CA ALA A 126 17.01 -12.71 -59.36
C ALA A 126 17.09 -13.62 -60.60
N GLY A 127 16.16 -14.57 -60.70
CA GLY A 127 16.09 -15.50 -61.83
C GLY A 127 15.43 -16.82 -61.47
N ILE A 128 15.57 -17.80 -62.36
CA ILE A 128 15.05 -19.15 -62.17
C ILE A 128 16.18 -20.03 -61.65
N TYR A 129 15.98 -20.57 -60.45
CA TYR A 129 16.87 -21.54 -59.84
C TYR A 129 16.44 -22.94 -60.26
N GLU A 130 17.36 -23.71 -60.83
CA GLU A 130 17.16 -25.12 -61.13
C GLU A 130 17.99 -25.97 -60.17
N CYS A 131 17.32 -26.86 -59.46
CA CYS A 131 17.98 -27.96 -58.78
C CYS A 131 17.99 -29.16 -59.71
N HIS A 132 19.16 -29.57 -60.16
CA HIS A 132 19.36 -30.77 -60.95
C HIS A 132 19.98 -31.86 -60.08
N THR A 133 19.48 -33.09 -60.23
CA THR A 133 20.05 -34.26 -59.56
C THR A 133 20.58 -35.22 -60.62
N PRO A 134 21.91 -35.36 -60.79
CA PRO A 134 22.47 -36.33 -61.72
C PRO A 134 21.96 -37.74 -61.42
N SER A 135 21.51 -38.46 -62.46
CA SER A 135 20.91 -39.79 -62.29
C SER A 135 21.90 -40.79 -61.67
N THR A 136 21.44 -41.50 -60.64
CA THR A 136 22.07 -42.73 -60.13
C THR A 136 21.31 -43.99 -60.55
N ASP A 137 20.22 -43.81 -61.31
CA ASP A 137 19.25 -44.84 -61.60
C ASP A 137 19.67 -45.66 -62.82
N THR A 138 19.20 -46.89 -62.91
CA THR A 138 19.48 -47.75 -64.07
C THR A 138 18.69 -47.33 -65.31
N ARG A 139 17.54 -46.65 -65.11
CA ARG A 139 16.64 -46.16 -66.16
C ARG A 139 16.27 -44.70 -65.87
N TYR A 140 16.21 -43.89 -66.92
CA TYR A 140 15.78 -42.49 -66.82
C TYR A 140 14.25 -42.39 -66.84
N LEU A 141 13.61 -42.50 -65.68
CA LEU A 141 12.16 -42.41 -65.52
C LEU A 141 11.82 -41.31 -64.52
N GLY A 142 11.07 -40.28 -64.95
CA GLY A 142 10.61 -39.18 -64.10
C GLY A 142 11.30 -37.84 -64.37
N SER A 143 11.24 -36.92 -63.40
CA SER A 143 11.90 -35.61 -63.44
C SER A 143 13.21 -35.62 -62.66
N TYR A 144 14.28 -35.16 -63.32
CA TYR A 144 15.63 -35.05 -62.74
C TYR A 144 16.00 -33.62 -62.37
N SER A 145 15.09 -32.66 -62.58
CA SER A 145 15.27 -31.30 -62.10
C SER A 145 13.95 -30.64 -61.69
N GLY A 146 14.06 -29.67 -60.78
CA GLY A 146 12.97 -28.81 -60.36
C GLY A 146 13.39 -27.35 -60.51
N LYS A 147 12.46 -26.47 -60.91
CA LYS A 147 12.71 -25.04 -61.14
C LYS A 147 11.83 -24.17 -60.26
N VAL A 148 12.41 -23.12 -59.68
CA VAL A 148 11.71 -22.11 -58.89
C VAL A 148 12.19 -20.71 -59.25
N GLU A 149 11.26 -19.79 -59.45
CA GLU A 149 11.59 -18.38 -59.70
C GLU A 149 11.83 -17.63 -58.39
N LEU A 150 12.96 -16.94 -58.27
CA LEU A 150 13.29 -16.02 -57.18
C LEU A 150 13.28 -14.58 -57.69
N ARG A 151 12.44 -13.74 -57.08
CA ARG A 151 12.38 -12.30 -57.35
C ARG A 151 12.98 -11.53 -56.18
N VAL A 152 13.97 -10.69 -56.49
CA VAL A 152 14.64 -9.84 -55.51
C VAL A 152 14.08 -8.42 -55.58
N LEU A 153 13.45 -7.98 -54.49
CA LEU A 153 12.82 -6.67 -54.33
C LEU A 153 13.79 -5.68 -53.66
N PRO A 154 13.71 -4.37 -53.96
CA PRO A 154 14.44 -3.36 -53.20
C PRO A 154 13.88 -3.21 -51.79
N ASP A 155 14.73 -2.83 -50.82
CA ASP A 155 14.31 -2.53 -49.45
C ASP A 155 13.53 -1.22 -49.39
N ALA A 156 12.21 -1.34 -49.22
CA ALA A 156 11.26 -0.23 -49.13
C ALA A 156 10.75 0.04 -47.71
N LEU A 157 11.21 -0.72 -46.70
CA LEU A 157 10.74 -0.60 -45.33
C LEU A 157 11.33 0.65 -44.67
N GLN A 158 10.51 1.42 -43.96
CA GLN A 158 10.96 2.60 -43.21
C GLN A 158 10.36 2.58 -41.81
N VAL A 159 11.21 2.79 -40.80
CA VAL A 159 10.83 2.78 -39.38
C VAL A 159 11.43 3.99 -38.69
N SER A 160 10.62 4.74 -37.94
CA SER A 160 11.07 5.90 -37.19
C SER A 160 10.20 6.14 -35.96
N ALA A 161 10.69 6.94 -35.01
CA ALA A 161 9.89 7.38 -33.88
C ALA A 161 8.81 8.37 -34.33
N ALA A 162 7.58 8.22 -33.82
CA ALA A 162 6.53 9.20 -34.06
C ALA A 162 6.71 10.37 -33.06
N PRO A 163 6.71 11.63 -33.52
CA PRO A 163 6.83 12.78 -32.62
C PRO A 163 5.63 12.85 -31.65
N PRO A 164 5.86 13.17 -30.37
CA PRO A 164 4.78 13.38 -29.40
C PRO A 164 4.12 14.75 -29.66
N GLY A 165 3.13 14.79 -30.57
CA GLY A 165 2.24 15.94 -30.75
C GLY A 165 1.91 16.29 -32.21
N PRO A 166 0.85 17.10 -32.46
CA PRO A 166 0.35 17.42 -33.80
C PRO A 166 1.13 18.53 -34.54
N ARG A 167 2.35 18.90 -34.12
CA ARG A 167 3.13 19.96 -34.78
C ARG A 167 4.46 19.43 -35.29
N GLY A 168 4.59 19.43 -36.62
CA GLY A 168 5.80 19.04 -37.34
C GLY A 168 6.99 19.92 -36.99
N ARG A 169 7.82 19.44 -36.06
CA ARG A 169 9.23 19.80 -35.99
C ARG A 169 10.05 18.58 -36.39
N GLN A 170 11.07 18.82 -37.22
CA GLN A 170 12.01 17.82 -37.71
C GLN A 170 12.49 16.89 -36.60
N ALA A 171 12.60 15.61 -36.93
CA ALA A 171 13.07 14.56 -36.04
C ALA A 171 14.42 14.97 -35.43
N PRO A 172 14.54 15.06 -34.09
CA PRO A 172 15.82 15.32 -33.45
C PRO A 172 16.82 14.20 -33.79
N THR A 173 18.08 14.57 -33.99
CA THR A 173 19.20 13.68 -34.32
C THR A 173 19.58 12.72 -33.18
N SER A 174 19.01 12.90 -31.98
CA SER A 174 19.18 12.03 -30.82
C SER A 174 17.83 11.51 -30.31
N PRO A 175 17.78 10.28 -29.73
CA PRO A 175 16.57 9.77 -29.12
C PRO A 175 16.13 10.67 -27.95
N PRO A 176 14.85 11.03 -27.84
CA PRO A 176 14.36 11.84 -26.73
C PRO A 176 14.50 11.11 -25.39
N ARG A 177 14.87 11.85 -24.34
CA ARG A 177 14.74 11.41 -22.94
C ARG A 177 13.37 11.80 -22.42
N LEU A 178 12.58 10.82 -21.99
CA LEU A 178 11.23 10.99 -21.48
C LEU A 178 11.19 10.66 -19.98
N MET A 179 10.85 11.66 -19.18
CA MET A 179 10.67 11.49 -17.73
C MET A 179 9.19 11.24 -17.42
N VAL A 180 8.90 10.15 -16.72
CA VAL A 180 7.54 9.74 -16.34
C VAL A 180 7.50 9.48 -14.84
N HIS A 181 6.46 9.95 -14.14
CA HIS A 181 6.29 9.62 -12.72
C HIS A 181 5.57 8.28 -12.56
N GLU A 182 5.92 7.54 -11.50
CA GLU A 182 5.26 6.30 -11.14
C GLU A 182 3.72 6.49 -11.06
N GLY A 183 2.96 5.59 -11.69
CA GLY A 183 1.51 5.67 -11.79
C GLY A 183 0.96 6.49 -12.98
N GLN A 184 1.80 7.24 -13.71
CA GLN A 184 1.37 7.94 -14.93
C GLN A 184 1.31 7.01 -16.15
N GLU A 185 0.64 7.46 -17.21
CA GLU A 185 0.63 6.75 -18.49
C GLU A 185 1.91 7.04 -19.28
N LEU A 186 2.58 5.99 -19.74
CA LEU A 186 3.68 6.05 -20.69
C LEU A 186 3.14 5.73 -22.09
N ALA A 187 3.22 6.68 -23.02
CA ALA A 187 2.76 6.50 -24.39
C ALA A 187 3.90 6.75 -25.38
N LEU A 188 4.14 5.79 -26.28
CA LEU A 188 5.18 5.87 -27.31
C LEU A 188 4.58 5.56 -28.67
N GLY A 189 5.00 6.32 -29.69
CA GLY A 189 4.54 6.16 -31.06
C GLY A 189 5.66 5.71 -31.99
N CYS A 190 5.33 4.87 -32.96
CA CYS A 190 6.20 4.40 -34.02
C CYS A 190 5.56 4.66 -35.39
N LEU A 191 6.35 5.11 -36.35
CA LEU A 191 5.99 5.19 -37.76
C LEU A 191 6.66 4.05 -38.49
N ALA A 192 5.88 3.12 -39.04
CA ALA A 192 6.33 2.00 -39.83
C ALA A 192 5.53 1.94 -41.14
N ARG A 193 6.23 2.08 -42.27
CA ARG A 193 5.64 2.05 -43.60
C ARG A 193 6.51 1.26 -44.57
N THR A 194 5.86 0.69 -45.58
CA THR A 194 6.52 0.06 -46.71
C THR A 194 5.87 0.55 -48.00
N SER A 195 6.66 0.68 -49.06
CA SER A 195 6.17 1.00 -50.42
C SER A 195 6.39 -0.15 -51.39
N THR A 196 6.48 -1.38 -50.88
CA THR A 196 6.55 -2.60 -51.69
C THR A 196 5.28 -2.75 -52.53
N GLN A 197 5.43 -3.05 -53.83
CA GLN A 197 4.29 -3.20 -54.76
C GLN A 197 3.59 -4.57 -54.66
N LYS A 198 4.03 -5.43 -53.74
CA LYS A 198 3.46 -6.76 -53.48
C LYS A 198 2.59 -6.71 -52.24
N HIS A 199 1.64 -7.64 -52.13
CA HIS A 199 0.79 -7.74 -50.95
C HIS A 199 1.62 -8.24 -49.77
N THR A 200 2.04 -7.30 -48.91
CA THR A 200 2.86 -7.59 -47.73
C THR A 200 2.16 -7.13 -46.46
N HIS A 201 2.54 -7.75 -45.35
CA HIS A 201 2.00 -7.51 -44.03
C HIS A 201 3.09 -6.91 -43.13
N LEU A 202 2.74 -5.87 -42.37
CA LEU A 202 3.64 -5.25 -41.41
C LEU A 202 3.32 -5.76 -40.02
N ALA A 203 4.29 -6.45 -39.41
CA ALA A 203 4.31 -6.72 -37.98
C ALA A 203 5.12 -5.62 -37.29
N VAL A 204 4.62 -5.07 -36.18
CA VAL A 204 5.28 -3.99 -35.45
C VAL A 204 5.30 -4.31 -33.96
N SER A 205 6.49 -4.34 -33.37
CA SER A 205 6.68 -4.59 -31.94
C SER A 205 7.46 -3.48 -31.25
N PHE A 206 7.09 -3.25 -29.99
CA PHE A 206 7.76 -2.38 -29.05
C PHE A 206 8.58 -3.25 -28.11
N GLY A 207 9.87 -2.95 -28.00
CA GLY A 207 10.79 -3.65 -27.11
C GLY A 207 11.54 -2.68 -26.21
N ARG A 208 11.95 -3.15 -25.04
CA ARG A 208 12.70 -2.40 -24.03
C ARG A 208 14.06 -3.04 -23.83
N SER A 209 15.11 -2.24 -23.81
CA SER A 209 16.47 -2.66 -23.43
C SER A 209 16.97 -1.84 -22.25
N VAL A 210 17.97 -2.37 -21.55
CA VAL A 210 18.74 -1.59 -20.57
C VAL A 210 19.38 -0.40 -21.30
N PRO A 211 19.45 0.80 -20.68
CA PRO A 211 20.16 1.93 -21.25
C PRO A 211 21.60 1.55 -21.63
N GLU A 212 22.07 2.04 -22.79
CA GLU A 212 23.44 1.89 -23.29
C GLU A 212 23.91 0.44 -23.56
N ALA A 213 23.06 -0.56 -23.35
CA ALA A 213 23.36 -1.95 -23.71
C ALA A 213 23.25 -2.17 -25.23
N PRO A 214 24.13 -2.98 -25.84
CA PRO A 214 24.00 -3.37 -27.24
C PRO A 214 22.67 -4.11 -27.45
N VAL A 215 21.87 -3.65 -28.42
CA VAL A 215 20.54 -4.19 -28.69
C VAL A 215 20.66 -5.41 -29.59
N GLY A 216 20.32 -6.57 -29.04
CA GLY A 216 20.30 -7.86 -29.72
C GLY A 216 19.11 -8.69 -29.27
N ARG A 217 18.99 -9.90 -29.81
CA ARG A 217 17.87 -10.81 -29.54
C ARG A 217 17.70 -11.17 -28.06
N THR A 218 18.79 -11.12 -27.29
CA THR A 218 18.83 -11.47 -25.86
C THR A 218 18.69 -10.27 -24.93
N THR A 219 18.98 -9.05 -25.40
CA THR A 219 18.97 -7.83 -24.58
C THR A 219 17.72 -6.97 -24.82
N LEU A 220 16.98 -7.24 -25.90
CA LEU A 220 15.69 -6.62 -26.19
C LEU A 220 14.55 -7.45 -25.60
N GLN A 221 13.93 -6.95 -24.55
CA GLN A 221 12.73 -7.53 -23.97
C GLN A 221 11.50 -7.04 -24.73
N GLU A 222 10.73 -7.96 -25.32
CA GLU A 222 9.48 -7.59 -25.98
C GLU A 222 8.45 -7.07 -24.96
N VAL A 223 7.81 -5.95 -25.28
CA VAL A 223 6.74 -5.33 -24.47
C VAL A 223 5.40 -5.70 -25.06
N VAL A 224 5.14 -5.28 -26.31
CA VAL A 224 3.92 -5.60 -27.06
C VAL A 224 4.16 -5.50 -28.56
N GLY A 225 3.51 -6.34 -29.35
CA GLY A 225 3.57 -6.29 -30.81
C GLY A 225 2.28 -6.70 -31.49
N ILE A 226 2.08 -6.17 -32.70
CA ILE A 226 1.10 -6.64 -33.67
C ILE A 226 1.83 -7.59 -34.62
N ARG A 227 1.35 -8.82 -34.75
CA ARG A 227 1.88 -9.86 -35.64
C ARG A 227 1.37 -9.68 -37.08
N SER A 228 1.86 -10.51 -38.01
CA SER A 228 1.49 -10.45 -39.43
C SER A 228 0.01 -10.77 -39.68
N ASP A 229 -0.59 -11.56 -38.80
CA ASP A 229 -2.02 -11.92 -38.76
C ASP A 229 -2.89 -10.91 -37.98
N LEU A 230 -2.30 -9.76 -37.60
CA LEU A 230 -2.93 -8.69 -36.81
C LEU A 230 -3.21 -9.03 -35.34
N ALA A 231 -2.75 -10.18 -34.83
CA ALA A 231 -2.85 -10.49 -33.42
C ALA A 231 -1.98 -9.56 -32.57
N VAL A 232 -2.51 -9.10 -31.44
CA VAL A 232 -1.76 -8.29 -30.46
C VAL A 232 -1.27 -9.20 -29.34
N GLU A 233 0.04 -9.24 -29.16
CA GLU A 233 0.69 -10.08 -28.16
C GLU A 233 1.64 -9.25 -27.30
N ALA A 234 1.71 -9.56 -26.02
CA ALA A 234 2.67 -8.98 -25.10
C ALA A 234 3.77 -9.98 -24.75
N GLY A 235 4.98 -9.47 -24.48
CA GLY A 235 6.04 -10.30 -23.91
C GLY A 235 5.65 -10.76 -22.50
N ALA A 236 6.21 -11.88 -22.05
CA ALA A 236 5.84 -12.52 -20.78
C ALA A 236 5.75 -11.57 -19.55
N PRO A 237 6.67 -10.61 -19.33
CA PRO A 237 6.58 -9.68 -18.20
C PRO A 237 5.40 -8.71 -18.26
N TYR A 238 4.82 -8.53 -19.44
CA TYR A 238 3.74 -7.57 -19.73
C TYR A 238 2.40 -8.25 -20.05
N ALA A 239 2.34 -9.59 -20.10
CA ALA A 239 1.15 -10.35 -20.46
C ALA A 239 -0.05 -10.04 -19.56
N GLU A 240 0.15 -10.04 -18.24
CA GLU A 240 -0.89 -9.67 -17.26
C GLU A 240 -1.40 -8.23 -17.45
N ARG A 241 -0.51 -7.32 -17.82
CA ARG A 241 -0.87 -5.91 -18.06
C ARG A 241 -1.68 -5.73 -19.33
N LEU A 242 -1.40 -6.52 -20.37
CA LEU A 242 -2.22 -6.56 -21.58
C LEU A 242 -3.60 -7.15 -21.26
N ALA A 243 -3.66 -8.26 -20.53
CA ALA A 243 -4.93 -8.89 -20.12
C ALA A 243 -5.79 -7.99 -19.23
N ALA A 244 -5.17 -7.22 -18.32
CA ALA A 244 -5.83 -6.22 -17.48
C ALA A 244 -6.19 -4.92 -18.24
N GLY A 245 -5.78 -4.78 -19.51
CA GLY A 245 -6.00 -3.58 -20.30
C GLY A 245 -5.18 -2.37 -19.87
N GLU A 246 -4.13 -2.55 -19.06
CA GLU A 246 -3.16 -1.51 -18.72
C GLU A 246 -2.15 -1.27 -19.84
N LEU A 247 -1.82 -2.32 -20.59
CA LEU A 247 -1.00 -2.23 -21.80
C LEU A 247 -1.90 -2.30 -23.02
N ARG A 248 -1.73 -1.36 -23.95
CA ARG A 248 -2.49 -1.28 -25.19
C ARG A 248 -1.56 -0.99 -26.35
N LEU A 249 -1.81 -1.64 -27.47
CA LEU A 249 -1.17 -1.34 -28.75
C LEU A 249 -2.27 -1.14 -29.80
N GLY A 250 -2.21 -0.01 -30.49
CA GLY A 250 -3.15 0.32 -31.56
C GLY A 250 -2.43 0.84 -32.80
N LYS A 251 -3.03 0.57 -33.96
CA LYS A 251 -2.67 1.21 -35.23
C LYS A 251 -3.53 2.47 -35.42
N GLU A 252 -2.92 3.64 -35.36
CA GLU A 252 -3.56 4.95 -35.47
C GLU A 252 -3.38 5.53 -36.88
N GLY A 253 -4.05 4.95 -37.87
CA GLY A 253 -3.95 5.37 -39.28
C GLY A 253 -3.21 4.34 -40.15
N THR A 254 -2.52 4.80 -41.19
CA THR A 254 -1.90 3.89 -42.18
C THR A 254 -0.55 3.34 -41.73
N ASP A 255 0.30 4.18 -41.13
CA ASP A 255 1.70 3.89 -40.80
C ASP A 255 2.05 4.13 -39.33
N ARG A 256 1.11 4.63 -38.53
CA ARG A 256 1.36 4.98 -37.13
C ARG A 256 0.86 3.90 -36.19
N TYR A 257 1.71 3.52 -35.25
CA TYR A 257 1.46 2.56 -34.20
C TYR A 257 1.72 3.22 -32.86
N ARG A 258 0.86 2.97 -31.87
CA ARG A 258 0.97 3.58 -30.56
C ARG A 258 0.84 2.54 -29.46
N MET A 259 1.86 2.48 -28.61
CA MET A 259 1.84 1.71 -27.37
C MET A 259 1.51 2.65 -26.21
N VAL A 260 0.63 2.20 -25.32
CA VAL A 260 0.30 2.88 -24.07
C VAL A 260 0.43 1.89 -22.92
N VAL A 261 1.23 2.25 -21.92
CA VAL A 261 1.45 1.54 -20.67
C VAL A 261 0.83 2.39 -19.55
N GLY A 262 -0.27 1.93 -18.97
CA GLY A 262 -0.96 2.59 -17.86
C GLY A 262 -0.31 2.27 -16.51
N GLY A 263 -0.11 3.28 -15.67
CA GLY A 263 0.47 3.08 -14.34
C GLY A 263 1.94 2.69 -14.38
N ALA A 264 2.79 3.54 -14.96
CA ALA A 264 4.23 3.32 -15.11
C ALA A 264 4.89 2.88 -13.80
N GLN A 265 5.75 1.87 -13.87
CA GLN A 265 6.47 1.29 -12.73
C GLN A 265 7.97 1.49 -12.88
N ALA A 266 8.74 1.37 -11.79
CA ALA A 266 10.20 1.49 -11.84
C ALA A 266 10.84 0.53 -12.86
N ALA A 267 10.28 -0.68 -13.02
CA ALA A 267 10.74 -1.69 -13.98
C ALA A 267 10.49 -1.31 -15.45
N ASP A 268 9.60 -0.35 -15.72
CA ASP A 268 9.30 0.14 -17.07
C ASP A 268 10.38 1.11 -17.59
N ALA A 269 11.32 1.54 -16.73
CA ALA A 269 12.45 2.39 -17.15
C ALA A 269 13.38 1.65 -18.12
N GLY A 270 13.93 2.34 -19.11
CA GLY A 270 14.83 1.76 -20.10
C GLY A 270 14.77 2.45 -21.46
N THR A 271 15.48 1.89 -22.43
CA THR A 271 15.45 2.38 -23.82
C THR A 271 14.42 1.60 -24.62
N TYR A 272 13.45 2.31 -25.19
CA TYR A 272 12.40 1.72 -25.99
C TYR A 272 12.74 1.76 -27.47
N HIS A 273 12.42 0.68 -28.16
CA HIS A 273 12.68 0.45 -29.57
C HIS A 273 11.40 0.04 -30.27
N CYS A 274 11.23 0.47 -31.52
CA CYS A 274 10.25 -0.07 -32.42
C CYS A 274 10.95 -0.98 -33.43
N THR A 275 10.49 -2.21 -33.56
CA THR A 275 10.92 -3.12 -34.62
C THR A 275 9.74 -3.34 -35.55
N ALA A 276 9.91 -3.03 -36.83
CA ALA A 276 8.94 -3.41 -37.86
C ALA A 276 9.54 -4.50 -38.74
N ALA A 277 8.75 -5.52 -39.00
CA ALA A 277 9.08 -6.62 -39.91
C ALA A 277 8.03 -6.68 -41.02
N GLU A 278 8.50 -6.76 -42.26
CA GLU A 278 7.65 -6.95 -43.43
C GLU A 278 7.62 -8.43 -43.80
N TRP A 279 6.41 -8.96 -43.95
CA TRP A 279 6.13 -10.35 -44.22
C TRP A 279 5.40 -10.50 -45.55
N ILE A 280 5.73 -11.53 -46.30
CA ILE A 280 4.97 -11.96 -47.48
C ILE A 280 4.55 -13.41 -47.29
N GLN A 281 3.39 -13.76 -47.83
CA GLN A 281 2.96 -15.14 -47.90
C GLN A 281 3.51 -15.75 -49.19
N ASP A 282 4.33 -16.80 -49.06
CA ASP A 282 4.80 -17.58 -50.20
C ASP A 282 3.63 -18.42 -50.79
N PRO A 283 3.75 -18.93 -52.03
CA PRO A 283 2.66 -19.65 -52.69
C PRO A 283 2.15 -20.88 -51.93
N ASP A 284 3.01 -21.50 -51.12
CA ASP A 284 2.69 -22.63 -50.24
C ASP A 284 1.89 -22.22 -48.99
N GLY A 285 1.59 -20.93 -48.83
CA GLY A 285 0.87 -20.37 -47.70
C GLY A 285 1.75 -20.02 -46.49
N SER A 286 3.05 -20.28 -46.54
CA SER A 286 3.97 -19.99 -45.45
C SER A 286 4.33 -18.50 -45.38
N TRP A 287 4.60 -17.99 -44.18
CA TRP A 287 5.00 -16.60 -43.98
C TRP A 287 6.52 -16.45 -44.03
N ALA A 288 7.01 -15.66 -44.98
CA ALA A 288 8.42 -15.30 -45.09
C ALA A 288 8.66 -13.85 -44.65
N GLN A 289 9.55 -13.66 -43.68
CA GLN A 289 10.03 -12.33 -43.30
C GLN A 289 10.99 -11.83 -44.37
N ILE A 290 10.63 -10.73 -45.03
CA ILE A 290 11.41 -10.18 -46.15
C ILE A 290 12.18 -8.92 -45.77
N ALA A 291 11.82 -8.21 -44.71
CA ALA A 291 12.61 -7.09 -44.20
C ALA A 291 12.41 -6.91 -42.70
N GLU A 292 13.41 -6.38 -42.00
CA GLU A 292 13.30 -5.95 -40.60
C GLU A 292 14.11 -4.67 -40.40
N LYS A 293 13.49 -3.69 -39.75
CA LYS A 293 14.17 -2.47 -39.33
C LYS A 293 13.79 -2.11 -37.91
N ARG A 294 14.74 -1.49 -37.21
CA ARG A 294 14.58 -1.05 -35.83
C ARG A 294 14.91 0.42 -35.71
N ALA A 295 14.10 1.14 -34.93
CA ALA A 295 14.34 2.52 -34.56
C ALA A 295 14.27 2.68 -33.03
N VAL A 296 15.17 3.49 -32.49
CA VAL A 296 15.10 3.90 -31.07
C VAL A 296 13.99 4.94 -30.93
N LEU A 297 13.08 4.73 -29.98
CA LEU A 297 11.95 5.62 -29.73
C LEU A 297 12.28 6.68 -28.70
N ALA A 298 12.70 6.26 -27.50
CA ALA A 298 13.01 7.13 -26.38
C ALA A 298 13.82 6.40 -25.30
N HIS A 299 14.57 7.15 -24.52
CA HIS A 299 15.08 6.71 -23.22
C HIS A 299 14.06 7.13 -22.16
N VAL A 300 13.48 6.18 -21.44
CA VAL A 300 12.43 6.43 -20.46
C VAL A 300 12.99 6.27 -19.04
N ASP A 301 12.87 7.34 -18.26
CA ASP A 301 13.23 7.37 -16.84
C ASP A 301 11.96 7.45 -16.00
N VAL A 302 11.75 6.46 -15.13
CA VAL A 302 10.60 6.42 -14.24
C VAL A 302 10.98 6.93 -12.85
N GLN A 303 10.41 8.07 -12.47
CA GLN A 303 10.60 8.71 -11.18
C GLN A 303 9.70 8.05 -10.13
N THR A 304 10.30 7.29 -9.21
CA THR A 304 9.57 6.62 -8.12
C THR A 304 9.15 7.59 -7.04
N LEU A 305 7.99 7.36 -6.43
CA LEU A 305 7.52 8.22 -5.34
C LEU A 305 8.37 8.09 -4.08
N SER A 306 8.98 6.91 -3.87
CA SER A 306 9.81 6.61 -2.69
C SER A 306 11.09 7.45 -2.63
N SER A 307 11.68 7.78 -3.78
CA SER A 307 12.89 8.61 -3.85
C SER A 307 12.60 10.11 -3.70
N GLN A 308 11.34 10.52 -3.87
CA GLN A 308 10.96 11.93 -3.94
C GLN A 308 10.15 12.42 -2.73
N LEU A 309 9.43 11.54 -2.05
CA LEU A 309 8.57 11.90 -0.93
C LEU A 309 9.38 12.37 0.29
N ALA A 310 9.27 13.65 0.62
CA ALA A 310 9.89 14.24 1.81
C ALA A 310 8.85 14.98 2.65
N VAL A 311 8.97 14.90 3.98
CA VAL A 311 8.01 15.48 4.91
C VAL A 311 8.73 16.41 5.87
N THR A 312 8.25 17.64 5.95
CA THR A 312 8.72 18.64 6.92
C THR A 312 7.58 19.03 7.84
N VAL A 313 7.92 19.36 9.08
CA VAL A 313 6.97 19.76 10.10
C VAL A 313 7.38 21.10 10.69
N GLY A 314 6.38 21.88 11.08
CA GLY A 314 6.56 23.15 11.76
C GLY A 314 5.27 23.56 12.47
N PRO A 315 5.26 24.70 13.17
CA PRO A 315 6.42 25.40 13.73
C PRO A 315 7.28 24.47 14.61
N GLY A 316 8.55 24.79 14.90
CA GLY A 316 9.51 23.94 15.65
C GLY A 316 9.07 23.51 17.07
N GLU A 317 9.99 23.45 18.04
CA GLU A 317 9.62 23.06 19.41
C GLU A 317 8.49 23.93 19.97
N ARG A 318 7.46 23.29 20.55
CA ARG A 318 6.29 23.97 21.11
C ARG A 318 6.25 23.85 22.63
N ARG A 319 5.96 24.97 23.30
CA ARG A 319 5.69 25.04 24.73
C ARG A 319 4.36 25.76 24.90
N ILE A 320 3.34 25.06 25.41
CA ILE A 320 1.97 25.56 25.57
C ILE A 320 1.45 25.26 26.97
N GLY A 321 0.46 26.01 27.44
CA GLY A 321 -0.26 25.75 28.68
C GLY A 321 -1.39 24.73 28.52
N PRO A 322 -1.90 24.14 29.61
CA PRO A 322 -3.12 23.35 29.58
C PRO A 322 -4.30 24.22 29.11
N GLY A 323 -5.15 23.68 28.25
CA GLY A 323 -6.29 24.39 27.65
C GLY A 323 -5.94 25.31 26.48
N GLU A 324 -4.67 25.60 26.21
CA GLU A 324 -4.27 26.34 25.01
C GLU A 324 -4.39 25.47 23.74
N PRO A 325 -4.69 26.07 22.58
CA PRO A 325 -4.75 25.34 21.33
C PRO A 325 -3.35 24.95 20.83
N LEU A 326 -3.21 23.70 20.37
CA LEU A 326 -1.99 23.19 19.72
C LEU A 326 -2.21 23.13 18.21
N GLU A 327 -1.41 23.87 17.45
CA GLU A 327 -1.40 23.81 15.99
C GLU A 327 -0.06 23.32 15.46
N LEU A 328 -0.10 22.27 14.63
CA LEU A 328 1.05 21.70 13.94
C LEU A 328 0.78 21.64 12.44
N LEU A 329 1.80 22.00 11.65
CA LEU A 329 1.79 22.00 10.20
C LEU A 329 2.70 20.90 9.67
N CYS A 330 2.18 20.14 8.71
CA CYS A 330 2.91 19.13 7.96
C CYS A 330 2.93 19.50 6.48
N ASN A 331 4.14 19.65 5.92
CA ASN A 331 4.34 19.98 4.52
C ASN A 331 4.98 18.78 3.79
N VAL A 332 4.27 18.30 2.77
CA VAL A 332 4.69 17.21 1.91
C VAL A 332 5.36 17.79 0.66
N SER A 333 6.63 17.46 0.49
CA SER A 333 7.51 18.00 -0.55
C SER A 333 8.10 16.87 -1.41
N GLY A 334 8.66 17.24 -2.56
CA GLY A 334 9.16 16.31 -3.58
C GLY A 334 8.60 16.58 -4.97
N ALA A 335 9.21 15.98 -6.00
CA ALA A 335 8.72 16.03 -7.38
C ALA A 335 7.50 15.10 -7.62
N LEU A 336 6.60 15.04 -6.65
CA LEU A 336 5.42 14.17 -6.68
C LEU A 336 4.45 14.63 -7.79
N PRO A 337 3.67 13.72 -8.40
CA PRO A 337 2.60 14.08 -9.31
C PRO A 337 1.49 14.88 -8.58
N PRO A 338 0.64 15.63 -9.31
CA PRO A 338 -0.54 16.25 -8.72
C PRO A 338 -1.49 15.18 -8.15
N ALA A 339 -2.10 15.49 -7.00
CA ALA A 339 -3.18 14.66 -6.48
C ALA A 339 -4.34 14.64 -7.49
N GLY A 340 -4.87 13.46 -7.81
CA GLY A 340 -5.90 13.32 -8.82
C GLY A 340 -6.01 11.89 -9.35
N ARG A 341 -6.15 11.75 -10.66
CA ARG A 341 -6.46 10.45 -11.30
C ARG A 341 -5.40 9.37 -11.06
N HIS A 342 -4.14 9.76 -10.89
CA HIS A 342 -3.00 8.82 -10.88
C HIS A 342 -2.34 8.65 -9.50
N ALA A 343 -2.49 9.63 -8.61
CA ALA A 343 -1.89 9.61 -7.28
C ALA A 343 -2.81 10.23 -6.22
N ALA A 344 -2.77 9.65 -5.03
CA ALA A 344 -3.47 10.13 -3.85
C ALA A 344 -2.51 10.15 -2.65
N TYR A 345 -2.80 10.99 -1.65
CA TYR A 345 -1.95 11.16 -0.48
C TYR A 345 -2.79 11.10 0.78
N SER A 346 -2.31 10.37 1.78
CA SER A 346 -2.86 10.41 3.14
C SER A 346 -1.82 11.00 4.07
N VAL A 347 -2.24 11.82 5.03
CA VAL A 347 -1.33 12.44 6.00
C VAL A 347 -1.87 12.26 7.40
N GLY A 348 -1.06 11.78 8.32
CA GLY A 348 -1.43 11.61 9.72
C GLY A 348 -0.35 12.08 10.68
N TRP A 349 -0.72 12.22 11.93
CA TRP A 349 0.17 12.59 13.03
C TRP A 349 0.23 11.47 14.05
N GLU A 350 1.45 11.08 14.39
CA GLU A 350 1.75 10.13 15.47
C GLU A 350 2.40 10.90 16.63
N MET A 351 2.01 10.57 17.86
CA MET A 351 2.61 11.15 19.07
C MET A 351 3.17 10.05 19.96
N ALA A 352 4.45 10.18 20.32
CA ALA A 352 5.10 9.34 21.32
C ALA A 352 5.23 10.10 22.64
N PRO A 353 4.80 9.54 23.79
CA PRO A 353 4.93 10.19 25.09
C PRO A 353 6.37 10.58 25.40
N ALA A 354 6.56 11.67 26.15
CA ALA A 354 7.89 12.13 26.55
C ALA A 354 8.65 11.03 27.32
N GLY A 355 9.87 10.71 26.87
CA GLY A 355 10.73 9.71 27.52
C GLY A 355 10.43 8.23 27.18
N ALA A 356 9.39 7.93 26.39
CA ALA A 356 9.07 6.57 25.98
C ALA A 356 9.66 6.24 24.59
N PRO A 357 10.57 5.26 24.47
CA PRO A 357 10.99 4.73 23.18
C PRO A 357 9.92 3.74 22.67
N GLY A 358 9.07 4.18 21.76
CA GLY A 358 8.06 3.33 21.13
C GLY A 358 7.49 3.94 19.85
N PRO A 359 6.77 3.15 19.02
CA PRO A 359 5.99 3.71 17.91
C PRO A 359 4.97 4.71 18.49
N GLY A 360 4.89 5.90 17.88
CA GLY A 360 3.91 6.90 18.30
C GLY A 360 2.49 6.39 18.08
N ARG A 361 1.56 6.75 18.96
CA ARG A 361 0.13 6.47 18.76
C ARG A 361 -0.43 7.45 17.73
N LEU A 362 -1.34 6.99 16.88
CA LEU A 362 -2.04 7.88 15.96
C LEU A 362 -2.85 8.91 16.76
N VAL A 363 -2.74 10.18 16.38
CA VAL A 363 -3.54 11.28 16.94
C VAL A 363 -4.71 11.57 16.01
N ALA A 364 -4.41 11.88 14.76
CA ALA A 364 -5.40 12.09 13.71
C ALA A 364 -4.79 11.79 12.32
N GLN A 365 -5.63 11.42 11.37
CA GLN A 365 -5.26 11.14 9.98
C GLN A 365 -6.27 11.76 9.02
N LEU A 366 -5.77 12.27 7.90
CA LEU A 366 -6.55 12.58 6.71
C LEU A 366 -6.29 11.50 5.68
N ASP A 367 -7.33 10.81 5.24
CA ASP A 367 -7.22 9.74 4.24
C ASP A 367 -7.04 10.28 2.81
N THR A 368 -7.07 9.39 1.81
CA THR A 368 -6.90 9.73 0.40
C THR A 368 -8.07 10.51 -0.21
N GLU A 369 -9.24 10.48 0.45
CA GLU A 369 -10.46 11.16 0.02
C GLU A 369 -10.66 12.50 0.74
N GLY A 370 -9.82 12.79 1.73
CA GLY A 370 -9.92 14.01 2.54
C GLY A 370 -10.81 13.85 3.76
N VAL A 371 -11.16 12.62 4.15
CA VAL A 371 -11.92 12.34 5.37
C VAL A 371 -10.95 12.23 6.55
N GLY A 372 -11.27 12.96 7.62
CA GLY A 372 -10.49 12.95 8.86
C GLY A 372 -10.92 11.82 9.79
N SER A 373 -9.97 11.11 10.39
CA SER A 373 -10.18 10.12 11.45
C SER A 373 -9.28 10.42 12.65
N LEU A 374 -9.77 10.13 13.85
CA LEU A 374 -9.03 10.27 15.10
C LEU A 374 -8.46 8.92 15.53
N GLY A 375 -7.29 8.94 16.17
CA GLY A 375 -6.71 7.74 16.74
C GLY A 375 -7.31 7.36 18.09
N PRO A 376 -7.04 6.12 18.56
CA PRO A 376 -7.56 5.64 19.84
C PRO A 376 -7.11 6.50 21.02
N GLY A 377 -8.04 6.81 21.93
CA GLY A 377 -7.82 7.68 23.10
C GLY A 377 -7.99 9.18 22.82
N TYR A 378 -8.31 9.55 21.58
CA TYR A 378 -8.64 10.92 21.19
C TYR A 378 -10.13 11.08 20.83
N GLU A 379 -10.94 10.03 20.97
CA GLU A 379 -12.39 10.08 20.74
C GLU A 379 -13.07 11.09 21.67
N GLY A 380 -14.01 11.88 21.14
CA GLY A 380 -14.73 12.91 21.91
C GLY A 380 -13.90 14.18 22.19
N ARG A 381 -12.67 14.29 21.66
CA ARG A 381 -11.89 15.53 21.72
C ARG A 381 -12.13 16.39 20.49
N HIS A 382 -12.09 17.71 20.67
CA HIS A 382 -12.14 18.68 19.59
C HIS A 382 -10.77 18.76 18.89
N ILE A 383 -10.57 17.88 17.90
CA ILE A 383 -9.35 17.78 17.10
C ILE A 383 -9.73 17.82 15.62
N ALA A 384 -9.07 18.68 14.86
CA ALA A 384 -9.27 18.84 13.43
C ALA A 384 -7.98 18.52 12.66
N MET A 385 -8.16 17.86 11.51
CA MET A 385 -7.10 17.63 10.53
C MET A 385 -7.56 18.24 9.21
N GLU A 386 -6.82 19.23 8.72
CA GLU A 386 -7.24 20.06 7.59
C GLU A 386 -6.15 20.10 6.51
N LYS A 387 -6.57 20.16 5.24
CA LYS A 387 -5.67 20.50 4.13
C LYS A 387 -5.75 22.00 3.86
N VAL A 388 -4.77 22.75 4.37
CA VAL A 388 -4.77 24.22 4.34
C VAL A 388 -4.24 24.81 3.04
N ALA A 389 -3.37 24.06 2.34
CA ALA A 389 -2.86 24.44 1.02
C ALA A 389 -2.49 23.20 0.22
N SER A 390 -2.03 23.39 -1.03
CA SER A 390 -1.44 22.29 -1.80
C SER A 390 -0.29 21.67 -1.01
N ARG A 391 -0.45 20.38 -0.66
CA ARG A 391 0.52 19.57 0.10
C ARG A 391 0.84 20.06 1.52
N THR A 392 0.08 21.00 2.06
CA THR A 392 0.23 21.46 3.45
C THR A 392 -1.01 21.08 4.24
N TYR A 393 -0.78 20.42 5.38
CA TYR A 393 -1.81 19.87 6.25
C TYR A 393 -1.63 20.42 7.66
N ARG A 394 -2.73 20.74 8.34
CA ARG A 394 -2.75 21.28 9.71
C ARG A 394 -3.45 20.30 10.63
N LEU A 395 -2.78 19.96 11.74
CA LEU A 395 -3.41 19.37 12.91
C LEU A 395 -3.70 20.49 13.92
N ARG A 396 -4.93 20.55 14.42
CA ARG A 396 -5.35 21.48 15.46
C ARG A 396 -6.05 20.75 16.59
N LEU A 397 -5.52 20.87 17.81
CA LEU A 397 -6.20 20.45 19.04
C LEU A 397 -6.69 21.73 19.73
N GLU A 398 -7.99 21.86 20.01
CA GLU A 398 -8.54 23.09 20.59
C GLU A 398 -8.10 23.32 22.05
N ALA A 399 -7.94 22.23 22.82
CA ALA A 399 -7.53 22.29 24.22
C ALA A 399 -6.49 21.20 24.53
N ALA A 400 -5.24 21.63 24.74
CA ALA A 400 -4.15 20.74 25.11
C ALA A 400 -4.25 20.25 26.57
N ARG A 401 -3.93 18.98 26.80
CA ARG A 401 -3.88 18.34 28.12
C ARG A 401 -2.45 17.95 28.47
N PRO A 402 -2.07 17.77 29.75
CA PRO A 402 -0.73 17.30 30.11
C PRO A 402 -0.31 16.01 29.38
N GLY A 403 -1.25 15.09 29.15
CA GLY A 403 -1.03 13.85 28.39
C GLY A 403 -0.80 14.00 26.88
N ASP A 404 -0.91 15.22 26.34
CA ASP A 404 -0.56 15.54 24.95
C ASP A 404 0.91 15.97 24.80
N ALA A 405 1.64 16.11 25.91
CA ALA A 405 3.07 16.36 25.89
C ALA A 405 3.83 15.15 25.36
N GLY A 406 4.72 15.36 24.39
CA GLY A 406 5.42 14.28 23.73
C GLY A 406 6.12 14.73 22.45
N THR A 407 6.55 13.73 21.67
CA THR A 407 7.21 13.94 20.39
C THR A 407 6.25 13.58 19.26
N TYR A 408 5.92 14.58 18.45
CA TYR A 408 5.03 14.43 17.31
C TYR A 408 5.82 14.14 16.04
N ARG A 409 5.28 13.28 15.17
CA ARG A 409 5.81 13.00 13.84
C ARG A 409 4.67 13.01 12.84
N CYS A 410 4.87 13.70 11.73
CA CYS A 410 3.94 13.60 10.61
C CYS A 410 4.32 12.39 9.74
N LEU A 411 3.33 11.58 9.40
CA LEU A 411 3.42 10.45 8.49
C LEU A 411 2.66 10.80 7.21
N ALA A 412 3.36 10.91 6.09
CA ALA A 412 2.75 11.04 4.78
C ALA A 412 2.88 9.72 4.02
N LYS A 413 1.79 9.27 3.39
CA LYS A 413 1.79 8.11 2.50
C LYS A 413 1.30 8.53 1.12
N ALA A 414 2.02 8.09 0.10
CA ALA A 414 1.68 8.31 -1.30
C ALA A 414 1.18 7.01 -1.91
N TYR A 415 0.03 7.10 -2.57
CA TYR A 415 -0.63 6.00 -3.25
C TYR A 415 -0.65 6.25 -4.74
N VAL A 416 -0.38 5.21 -5.52
CA VAL A 416 -0.58 5.20 -6.98
C VAL A 416 -1.79 4.37 -7.32
N ARG A 417 -2.51 4.81 -8.35
CA ARG A 417 -3.58 4.00 -8.93
C ARG A 417 -2.94 2.95 -9.85
N GLY A 418 -3.06 1.67 -9.49
CA GLY A 418 -2.73 0.55 -10.38
C GLY A 418 -3.94 0.12 -11.21
N SER A 419 -3.93 -1.10 -11.74
CA SER A 419 -5.08 -1.72 -12.42
C SER A 419 -6.36 -1.60 -11.58
N GLY A 420 -7.40 -0.99 -12.17
CA GLY A 420 -8.70 -0.78 -11.54
C GLY A 420 -8.83 0.50 -10.70
N THR A 421 -9.73 0.50 -9.72
CA THR A 421 -9.95 1.61 -8.78
C THR A 421 -9.09 1.51 -7.52
N ARG A 422 -8.26 0.47 -7.39
CA ARG A 422 -7.51 0.17 -6.17
C ARG A 422 -6.24 0.99 -6.08
N LEU A 423 -6.08 1.69 -4.96
CA LEU A 423 -4.87 2.42 -4.62
C LEU A 423 -3.83 1.48 -4.00
N ARG A 424 -2.59 1.55 -4.48
CA ARG A 424 -1.44 0.85 -3.92
C ARG A 424 -0.53 1.85 -3.22
N GLU A 425 -0.14 1.58 -1.98
CA GLU A 425 0.88 2.39 -1.29
C GLU A 425 2.22 2.25 -2.05
N ALA A 426 2.73 3.37 -2.54
CA ALA A 426 3.98 3.44 -3.31
C ALA A 426 5.14 3.99 -2.46
N ALA A 427 4.84 4.85 -1.49
CA ALA A 427 5.84 5.42 -0.60
C ALA A 427 5.23 5.85 0.73
N SER A 428 6.03 5.79 1.80
CA SER A 428 5.72 6.42 3.08
C SER A 428 6.96 7.15 3.61
N ALA A 429 6.73 8.30 4.23
CA ALA A 429 7.78 9.13 4.80
C ALA A 429 7.34 9.69 6.15
N ARG A 430 8.28 9.71 7.09
CA ARG A 430 8.10 10.28 8.43
C ARG A 430 8.90 11.56 8.55
N SER A 431 8.32 12.57 9.16
CA SER A 431 9.03 13.80 9.47
C SER A 431 10.08 13.58 10.55
N ARG A 432 10.94 14.60 10.72
CA ARG A 432 11.75 14.72 11.94
C ARG A 432 10.84 14.83 13.17
N PRO A 433 11.29 14.35 14.34
CA PRO A 433 10.56 14.47 15.59
C PRO A 433 10.37 15.94 15.99
N LEU A 434 9.17 16.28 16.46
CA LEU A 434 8.79 17.61 16.90
C LEU A 434 8.38 17.58 18.38
N PRO A 435 9.20 18.09 19.31
CA PRO A 435 8.87 18.10 20.72
C PRO A 435 7.78 19.12 21.03
N VAL A 436 6.75 18.67 21.76
CA VAL A 436 5.68 19.50 22.30
C VAL A 436 5.66 19.31 23.81
N HIS A 437 5.80 20.41 24.52
CA HIS A 437 5.74 20.48 25.97
C HIS A 437 4.45 21.18 26.39
N VAL A 438 3.70 20.53 27.27
CA VAL A 438 2.55 21.14 27.94
C VAL A 438 3.00 21.50 29.36
N ARG A 439 2.90 22.78 29.73
CA ARG A 439 3.33 23.26 31.05
C ARG A 439 2.43 22.66 32.12
N GLU A 440 2.98 21.84 33.00
CA GLU A 440 2.34 21.58 34.30
C GLU A 440 2.62 22.79 35.18
N GLU A 441 1.71 23.77 35.19
CA GLU A 441 1.75 24.79 36.23
C GLU A 441 1.40 24.09 37.55
N GLY A 442 2.43 23.66 38.28
CA GLY A 442 2.26 22.97 39.55
C GLY A 442 1.43 23.82 40.51
N VAL A 443 0.21 23.38 40.79
CA VAL A 443 -0.66 23.99 41.81
C VAL A 443 -0.33 23.32 43.13
N VAL A 444 0.31 24.05 44.03
CA VAL A 444 0.57 23.57 45.39
C VAL A 444 -0.50 24.14 46.31
N LEU A 445 -1.24 23.24 46.97
CA LEU A 445 -2.26 23.58 47.95
C LEU A 445 -1.74 23.26 49.36
N GLU A 446 -1.99 24.15 50.31
CA GLU A 446 -1.84 23.87 51.74
C GLU A 446 -3.17 24.18 52.43
N ALA A 447 -3.56 23.34 53.39
CA ALA A 447 -4.84 23.47 54.07
C ALA A 447 -4.62 23.46 55.59
N VAL A 448 -5.19 24.44 56.28
CA VAL A 448 -5.17 24.49 57.75
C VAL A 448 -6.60 24.45 58.23
N ALA A 449 -6.94 23.43 59.01
CA ALA A 449 -8.27 23.25 59.58
C ALA A 449 -8.23 23.38 61.10
N TRP A 450 -9.29 23.95 61.69
CA TRP A 450 -9.43 24.10 63.13
C TRP A 450 -10.90 24.19 63.57
N LEU A 451 -11.16 23.91 64.84
CA LEU A 451 -12.46 24.05 65.46
C LEU A 451 -12.62 25.46 66.05
N ALA A 452 -13.62 26.22 65.59
CA ALA A 452 -13.90 27.56 66.09
C ALA A 452 -14.49 27.49 67.51
N GLY A 453 -13.91 28.24 68.46
CA GLY A 453 -14.31 28.22 69.87
C GLY A 453 -13.62 27.13 70.71
N GLY A 454 -12.84 26.24 70.09
CA GLY A 454 -12.06 25.22 70.79
C GLY A 454 -12.92 24.08 71.31
N THR A 455 -13.38 24.15 72.54
CA THR A 455 -14.18 23.09 73.17
C THR A 455 -15.66 23.24 72.81
N VAL A 456 -16.35 22.13 72.59
CA VAL A 456 -17.76 22.08 72.21
C VAL A 456 -18.54 21.12 73.11
N TYR A 457 -19.78 21.47 73.43
CA TYR A 457 -20.65 20.66 74.29
C TYR A 457 -21.77 19.97 73.50
N ARG A 458 -22.34 18.93 74.07
CA ARG A 458 -23.50 18.23 73.51
C ARG A 458 -24.68 19.20 73.35
N GLY A 459 -25.35 19.14 72.21
CA GLY A 459 -26.44 20.05 71.84
C GLY A 459 -25.98 21.37 71.21
N GLU A 460 -24.71 21.75 71.32
CA GLU A 460 -24.16 22.94 70.65
C GLU A 460 -23.86 22.69 69.16
N THR A 461 -23.47 23.75 68.46
CA THR A 461 -23.06 23.69 67.04
C THR A 461 -21.54 23.81 66.92
N ALA A 462 -20.85 22.72 66.54
CA ALA A 462 -19.44 22.81 66.18
C ALA A 462 -19.28 23.51 64.84
N SER A 463 -18.39 24.50 64.77
CA SER A 463 -18.03 25.19 63.52
C SER A 463 -16.56 24.92 63.19
N LEU A 464 -16.30 24.07 62.20
CA LEU A 464 -14.96 23.79 61.70
C LEU A 464 -14.64 24.73 60.54
N LEU A 465 -13.46 25.34 60.59
CA LEU A 465 -12.96 26.26 59.56
C LEU A 465 -11.76 25.63 58.85
N CYS A 466 -11.68 25.80 57.54
CA CYS A 466 -10.57 25.37 56.71
C CYS A 466 -10.11 26.53 55.85
N ASN A 467 -8.84 26.92 55.99
CA ASN A 467 -8.23 27.98 55.19
C ASN A 467 -7.22 27.36 54.21
N ILE A 468 -7.33 27.76 52.96
CA ILE A 468 -6.62 27.17 51.82
C ILE A 468 -5.60 28.18 51.31
N SER A 469 -4.33 27.81 51.36
CA SER A 469 -3.24 28.53 50.71
C SER A 469 -2.98 27.91 49.33
N VAL A 470 -2.79 28.75 48.32
CA VAL A 470 -2.54 28.33 46.93
C VAL A 470 -1.27 29.00 46.44
N ARG A 471 -0.32 28.22 45.94
CA ARG A 471 0.89 28.71 45.27
C ARG A 471 0.95 28.15 43.85
N GLY A 472 1.14 29.05 42.88
CA GLY A 472 1.13 28.70 41.45
C GLY A 472 -0.28 28.52 40.87
N GLY A 473 -0.33 28.11 39.61
CA GLY A 473 -1.55 27.84 38.86
C GLY A 473 -2.02 28.95 37.92
N PRO A 474 -2.85 28.61 36.92
CA PRO A 474 -3.28 29.54 35.89
C PRO A 474 -4.32 30.54 36.43
N PRO A 475 -4.46 31.73 35.80
CA PRO A 475 -5.52 32.67 36.14
C PRO A 475 -6.89 32.03 35.90
N GLY A 476 -7.80 32.13 36.88
CA GLY A 476 -9.16 31.56 36.79
C GLY A 476 -9.37 30.23 37.52
N LEU A 477 -8.33 29.69 38.19
CA LEU A 477 -8.41 28.52 39.07
C LEU A 477 -9.61 28.58 40.05
N ARG A 478 -10.38 27.49 40.15
CA ARG A 478 -11.46 27.31 41.13
C ARG A 478 -11.02 26.39 42.26
N LEU A 479 -11.46 26.68 43.48
CA LEU A 479 -11.19 25.86 44.65
C LEU A 479 -12.48 25.16 45.08
N ALA A 480 -12.36 23.87 45.39
CA ALA A 480 -13.38 23.07 46.03
C ALA A 480 -12.83 22.55 47.36
N ALA A 481 -13.68 22.30 48.35
CA ALA A 481 -13.25 21.73 49.62
C ALA A 481 -14.27 20.74 50.16
N SER A 482 -13.78 19.59 50.60
CA SER A 482 -14.58 18.52 51.18
C SER A 482 -14.13 18.23 52.61
N TRP A 483 -15.07 17.90 53.50
CA TRP A 483 -14.80 17.53 54.89
C TRP A 483 -15.07 16.07 55.12
N TRP A 484 -14.12 15.43 55.78
CA TRP A 484 -14.12 14.00 56.02
C TRP A 484 -13.92 13.73 57.51
N VAL A 485 -14.54 12.66 58.02
CA VAL A 485 -14.38 12.21 59.40
C VAL A 485 -13.82 10.80 59.46
N GLU A 486 -12.84 10.59 60.33
CA GLU A 486 -12.27 9.31 60.68
C GLU A 486 -12.64 9.03 62.15
N ARG A 487 -13.30 7.90 62.42
CA ARG A 487 -13.75 7.53 63.77
C ARG A 487 -12.80 6.50 64.38
N PRO A 488 -12.31 6.71 65.61
CA PRO A 488 -11.64 5.65 66.36
C PRO A 488 -12.68 4.68 66.92
N GLU A 489 -12.58 3.38 66.60
CA GLU A 489 -13.32 2.32 67.31
C GLU A 489 -12.45 1.74 68.44
N ASP A 490 -13.13 1.23 69.47
CA ASP A 490 -12.61 0.62 70.70
C ASP A 490 -11.20 -0.01 70.59
N GLY A 491 -10.17 0.81 70.78
CA GLY A 491 -8.79 0.36 71.07
C GLY A 491 -8.02 -0.38 69.96
N GLU A 492 -8.59 -0.66 68.78
CA GLU A 492 -7.88 -1.27 67.65
C GLU A 492 -7.93 -0.42 66.38
N LEU A 493 -6.81 -0.41 65.65
CA LEU A 493 -6.59 0.37 64.42
C LEU A 493 -7.33 -0.26 63.23
N SER A 494 -8.67 -0.21 63.23
CA SER A 494 -9.48 -0.64 62.08
C SER A 494 -9.67 0.50 61.08
N SER A 495 -9.16 0.29 59.88
CA SER A 495 -9.15 1.21 58.74
C SER A 495 -10.52 1.33 58.06
N LEU A 496 -11.51 1.92 58.73
CA LEU A 496 -12.72 2.37 58.03
C LEU A 496 -12.34 3.56 57.14
N PRO A 497 -12.79 3.59 55.86
CA PRO A 497 -12.51 4.72 54.98
C PRO A 497 -13.14 5.98 55.57
N ALA A 498 -12.40 7.09 55.51
CA ALA A 498 -12.91 8.39 55.93
C ALA A 498 -14.27 8.66 55.29
N GLN A 499 -15.24 9.15 56.06
CA GLN A 499 -16.60 9.39 55.58
C GLN A 499 -16.78 10.86 55.21
N LEU A 500 -17.31 11.13 54.02
CA LEU A 500 -17.63 12.50 53.60
C LEU A 500 -18.78 13.03 54.46
N VAL A 501 -18.58 14.16 55.11
CA VAL A 501 -19.56 14.86 55.95
C VAL A 501 -20.23 15.99 55.17
N GLY A 502 -19.45 16.69 54.34
CA GLY A 502 -19.96 17.68 53.40
C GLY A 502 -18.86 18.55 52.81
N GLY A 503 -19.15 19.28 51.74
CA GLY A 503 -18.20 20.12 51.03
C GLY A 503 -18.87 21.11 50.08
N VAL A 504 -18.04 21.92 49.43
CA VAL A 504 -18.47 22.80 48.34
C VAL A 504 -17.65 22.40 47.11
N GLY A 505 -18.35 22.06 46.03
CA GLY A 505 -17.78 21.67 44.74
C GLY A 505 -17.15 22.84 43.97
N GLN A 506 -16.48 22.54 42.87
CA GLN A 506 -15.77 23.52 42.04
C GLN A 506 -16.69 24.52 41.32
N ASP A 507 -17.95 24.15 41.17
CA ASP A 507 -19.04 24.96 40.63
C ASP A 507 -19.74 25.82 41.71
N GLY A 508 -19.34 25.68 42.98
CA GLY A 508 -19.91 26.38 44.12
C GLY A 508 -21.15 25.72 44.72
N VAL A 509 -21.50 24.51 44.28
CA VAL A 509 -22.64 23.75 44.81
C VAL A 509 -22.24 23.05 46.12
N ALA A 510 -23.12 23.11 47.12
CA ALA A 510 -22.93 22.41 48.38
C ALA A 510 -23.24 20.91 48.24
N GLU A 511 -22.28 20.06 48.59
CA GLU A 511 -22.42 18.61 48.62
C GLU A 511 -22.49 18.17 50.07
N LEU A 512 -23.63 17.62 50.52
CA LEU A 512 -23.77 17.12 51.89
C LEU A 512 -23.53 15.62 51.91
N GLY A 513 -22.67 15.18 52.81
CA GLY A 513 -22.37 13.78 53.03
C GLY A 513 -23.17 13.19 54.18
N VAL A 514 -22.74 12.03 54.67
CA VAL A 514 -23.37 11.34 55.79
C VAL A 514 -22.64 11.71 57.06
N ARG A 515 -23.30 12.47 57.93
CA ARG A 515 -22.83 12.74 59.29
C ARG A 515 -23.00 11.50 60.16
N PRO A 516 -22.00 11.11 60.97
CA PRO A 516 -22.10 9.96 61.87
C PRO A 516 -23.34 9.95 62.78
N GLY A 517 -23.67 11.09 63.41
CA GLY A 517 -24.86 11.22 64.26
C GLY A 517 -26.18 11.49 63.55
N GLY A 518 -26.22 11.50 62.21
CA GLY A 518 -27.45 11.71 61.41
C GLY A 518 -28.12 13.09 61.55
N GLY A 519 -27.52 14.03 62.29
CA GLY A 519 -28.04 15.38 62.49
C GLY A 519 -27.78 16.34 61.33
N PRO A 520 -28.39 17.54 61.33
CA PRO A 520 -28.24 18.51 60.25
C PRO A 520 -26.79 19.04 60.16
N VAL A 521 -26.31 19.20 58.92
CA VAL A 521 -25.00 19.75 58.58
C VAL A 521 -25.19 20.92 57.63
N SER A 522 -24.39 21.97 57.80
CA SER A 522 -24.30 23.04 56.80
C SER A 522 -22.85 23.29 56.40
N VAL A 523 -22.63 23.45 55.10
CA VAL A 523 -21.33 23.81 54.53
C VAL A 523 -21.46 25.13 53.78
N GLU A 524 -20.44 25.96 53.90
CA GLU A 524 -20.43 27.29 53.30
C GLU A 524 -19.03 27.76 52.97
N LEU A 525 -18.95 28.60 51.95
CA LEU A 525 -17.75 29.34 51.56
C LEU A 525 -17.77 30.70 52.26
N VAL A 526 -16.99 30.86 53.33
CA VAL A 526 -16.90 32.10 54.11
C VAL A 526 -16.16 33.20 53.33
N ALA A 527 -15.13 32.81 52.60
CA ALA A 527 -14.32 33.66 51.73
C ALA A 527 -13.73 32.79 50.59
N PRO A 528 -13.16 33.35 49.51
CA PRO A 528 -12.64 32.59 48.37
C PRO A 528 -11.62 31.49 48.70
N ARG A 529 -11.03 31.51 49.90
CA ARG A 529 -10.05 30.54 50.41
C ARG A 529 -10.43 29.98 51.78
N SER A 530 -11.62 30.26 52.29
CA SER A 530 -12.05 29.86 53.62
C SER A 530 -13.40 29.16 53.56
N HIS A 531 -13.41 27.88 53.95
CA HIS A 531 -14.60 27.05 54.01
C HIS A 531 -14.98 26.76 55.45
N ARG A 532 -16.28 26.67 55.73
CA ARG A 532 -16.82 26.34 57.05
C ARG A 532 -17.78 25.17 56.97
N LEU A 533 -17.59 24.20 57.85
CA LEU A 533 -18.52 23.11 58.15
C LEU A 533 -19.15 23.37 59.51
N ARG A 534 -20.48 23.25 59.61
CA ARG A 534 -21.18 23.24 60.89
C ARG A 534 -21.90 21.94 61.14
N LEU A 535 -21.65 21.38 62.32
CA LEU A 535 -22.37 20.22 62.86
C LEU A 535 -23.36 20.75 63.89
N HIS A 536 -24.64 20.79 63.55
CA HIS A 536 -25.69 21.35 64.41
C HIS A 536 -26.17 20.31 65.42
N SER A 537 -26.40 20.70 66.67
CA SER A 537 -26.88 19.79 67.72
C SER A 537 -25.97 18.56 67.89
N LEU A 538 -24.75 18.77 68.37
CA LEU A 538 -23.76 17.71 68.56
C LEU A 538 -24.25 16.60 69.50
N GLY A 539 -24.16 15.36 69.05
CA GLY A 539 -24.38 14.15 69.84
C GLY A 539 -23.08 13.41 70.15
N PRO A 540 -23.09 12.39 71.03
CA PRO A 540 -21.91 11.56 71.30
C PRO A 540 -21.39 10.84 70.04
N GLU A 541 -22.28 10.51 69.11
CA GLU A 541 -21.95 9.83 67.85
C GLU A 541 -21.10 10.69 66.88
N ASP A 542 -21.02 12.00 67.09
CA ASP A 542 -20.24 12.92 66.26
C ASP A 542 -18.76 13.02 66.66
N GLU A 543 -18.37 12.28 67.70
CA GLU A 543 -16.98 12.16 68.12
C GLU A 543 -16.13 11.56 67.00
N GLY A 544 -15.04 12.25 66.66
CA GLY A 544 -14.16 11.80 65.60
C GLY A 544 -13.08 12.81 65.22
N VAL A 545 -12.20 12.38 64.33
CA VAL A 545 -11.12 13.18 63.76
C VAL A 545 -11.53 13.67 62.39
N TYR A 546 -11.78 14.97 62.28
CA TYR A 546 -12.22 15.62 61.05
C TYR A 546 -11.02 16.19 60.29
N HIS A 547 -11.06 16.16 58.97
CA HIS A 547 -10.08 16.86 58.14
C HIS A 547 -10.73 17.45 56.90
N CYS A 548 -10.12 18.53 56.41
CA CYS A 548 -10.50 19.22 55.19
C CYS A 548 -9.59 18.76 54.05
N ALA A 549 -10.17 18.39 52.91
CA ALA A 549 -9.47 18.01 51.70
C ALA A 549 -9.85 18.99 50.57
N PRO A 550 -9.07 20.07 50.38
CA PRO A 550 -9.28 20.97 49.25
C PRO A 550 -8.70 20.41 47.95
N SER A 551 -9.34 20.78 46.84
CA SER A 551 -8.93 20.48 45.47
C SER A 551 -9.01 21.72 44.60
N ALA A 552 -8.07 21.84 43.66
CA ALA A 552 -8.02 22.94 42.71
C ALA A 552 -8.39 22.45 41.32
N TRP A 553 -9.25 23.21 40.66
CA TRP A 553 -9.88 22.83 39.40
C TRP A 553 -9.70 23.93 38.36
N VAL A 554 -9.40 23.52 37.13
CA VAL A 554 -9.28 24.42 35.98
C VAL A 554 -10.28 23.98 34.94
N GLN A 555 -10.97 24.96 34.36
CA GLN A 555 -11.93 24.75 33.30
C GLN A 555 -11.22 24.82 31.95
N HIS A 556 -11.36 23.78 31.14
CA HIS A 556 -10.94 23.80 29.74
C HIS A 556 -11.90 24.65 28.90
N ALA A 557 -11.49 24.99 27.67
CA ALA A 557 -12.32 25.72 26.71
C ALA A 557 -13.61 24.98 26.31
N ASP A 558 -13.65 23.65 26.45
CA ASP A 558 -14.84 22.81 26.24
C ASP A 558 -15.75 22.73 27.48
N TYR A 559 -15.53 23.58 28.48
CA TYR A 559 -16.21 23.63 29.78
C TYR A 559 -15.98 22.43 30.70
N SER A 560 -15.16 21.45 30.31
CA SER A 560 -14.79 20.33 31.18
C SER A 560 -13.80 20.74 32.28
N TRP A 561 -13.87 20.10 33.44
CA TRP A 561 -12.99 20.40 34.58
C TRP A 561 -11.85 19.39 34.68
N TYR A 562 -10.64 19.87 34.97
CA TYR A 562 -9.53 19.02 35.42
C TYR A 562 -9.06 19.40 36.81
N GLN A 563 -8.77 18.41 37.64
CA GLN A 563 -8.20 18.61 38.98
C GLN A 563 -6.69 18.86 38.84
N ALA A 564 -6.27 20.09 39.10
CA ALA A 564 -4.88 20.56 39.00
C ALA A 564 -4.04 20.24 40.25
N GLY A 565 -4.68 20.03 41.40
CA GLY A 565 -4.01 19.68 42.65
C GLY A 565 -4.99 19.37 43.78
N SER A 566 -4.51 18.73 44.84
CA SER A 566 -5.26 18.48 46.08
C SER A 566 -4.34 18.51 47.28
N ALA A 567 -4.88 18.86 48.44
CA ALA A 567 -4.19 18.76 49.73
C ALA A 567 -5.11 18.15 50.79
N ARG A 568 -4.53 17.83 51.95
CA ARG A 568 -5.23 17.40 53.15
C ARG A 568 -4.78 18.28 54.31
N SER A 569 -5.72 18.78 55.10
CA SER A 569 -5.40 19.54 56.30
C SER A 569 -4.88 18.63 57.42
N GLY A 570 -4.31 19.24 58.45
CA GLY A 570 -4.13 18.55 59.73
C GLY A 570 -5.47 18.06 60.32
N PRO A 571 -5.43 17.04 61.20
CA PRO A 571 -6.61 16.52 61.88
C PRO A 571 -7.20 17.52 62.88
N VAL A 572 -8.53 17.54 62.98
CA VAL A 572 -9.30 18.35 63.93
C VAL A 572 -10.19 17.41 64.74
N THR A 573 -9.84 17.18 65.99
CA THR A 573 -10.65 16.34 66.88
C THR A 573 -11.87 17.11 67.37
N VAL A 574 -13.06 16.53 67.18
CA VAL A 574 -14.30 17.04 67.74
C VAL A 574 -14.74 16.09 68.84
N TYR A 575 -14.81 16.59 70.07
CA TYR A 575 -15.23 15.82 71.24
C TYR A 575 -16.38 16.56 71.97
N PRO A 576 -17.64 16.09 71.84
CA PRO A 576 -18.80 16.72 72.47
C PRO A 576 -18.86 16.47 73.99
N TYR A 577 -18.36 17.42 74.78
CA TYR A 577 -18.38 17.33 76.25
C TYR A 577 -19.81 17.40 76.81
N MET A 578 -20.07 16.74 77.94
CA MET A 578 -21.33 16.92 78.66
C MET A 578 -21.34 18.26 79.41
N HIS A 579 -22.50 18.93 79.48
CA HIS A 579 -22.65 20.08 80.36
C HIS A 579 -22.59 19.64 81.83
N ALA A 580 -21.86 20.39 82.65
CA ALA A 580 -21.72 20.10 84.09
C ALA A 580 -23.06 20.13 84.86
N LEU A 581 -24.06 20.82 84.33
CA LEU A 581 -25.40 20.87 84.92
C LEU A 581 -26.14 19.53 84.79
N ASP A 582 -25.91 18.77 83.71
CA ASP A 582 -26.60 17.50 83.47
C ASP A 582 -26.03 16.36 84.34
N THR A 583 -24.76 16.44 84.73
CA THR A 583 -24.13 15.45 85.63
C THR A 583 -24.45 15.68 87.10
N LEU A 584 -24.79 16.92 87.49
CA LEU A 584 -25.12 17.29 88.87
C LEU A 584 -26.62 17.12 89.20
N PHE A 585 -27.50 17.14 88.20
CA PHE A 585 -28.95 17.07 88.42
C PHE A 585 -29.39 15.74 89.04
N VAL A 586 -28.87 14.61 88.56
CA VAL A 586 -29.21 13.27 89.06
C VAL A 586 -28.68 13.05 90.50
N PRO A 587 -27.40 13.33 90.82
CA PRO A 587 -26.91 13.26 92.20
C PRO A 587 -27.63 14.22 93.15
N LEU A 588 -28.01 15.42 92.70
CA LEU A 588 -28.74 16.39 93.53
C LEU A 588 -30.18 15.91 93.83
N LEU A 589 -30.89 15.36 92.85
CA LEU A 589 -32.22 14.77 93.03
C LEU A 589 -32.18 13.55 93.95
N VAL A 590 -31.21 12.65 93.76
CA VAL A 590 -31.02 11.49 94.62
C VAL A 590 -30.63 11.92 96.03
N GLY A 591 -29.72 12.88 96.17
CA GLY A 591 -29.27 13.41 97.46
C GLY A 591 -30.38 14.10 98.24
N THR A 592 -31.19 14.94 97.60
CA THR A 592 -32.35 15.60 98.22
C THR A 592 -33.44 14.60 98.59
N GLY A 593 -33.70 13.59 97.75
CA GLY A 593 -34.62 12.50 98.05
C GLY A 593 -34.21 11.69 99.30
N VAL A 594 -32.95 11.30 99.39
CA VAL A 594 -32.41 10.55 100.55
C VAL A 594 -32.45 11.39 101.83
N ALA A 595 -32.14 12.68 101.75
CA ALA A 595 -32.19 13.60 102.90
C ALA A 595 -33.62 13.79 103.45
N LEU A 596 -34.62 13.90 102.59
CA LEU A 596 -36.02 14.01 103.01
C LEU A 596 -36.54 12.74 103.69
N VAL A 597 -36.21 11.56 103.15
CA VAL A 597 -36.63 10.27 103.73
C VAL A 597 -35.98 10.04 105.10
N THR A 598 -34.69 10.35 105.23
CA THR A 598 -33.98 10.25 106.52
C THR A 598 -34.49 11.28 107.53
N GLY A 599 -34.77 12.52 107.11
CA GLY A 599 -35.39 13.54 107.97
C GLY A 599 -36.76 13.14 108.49
N ALA A 600 -37.64 12.60 107.63
CA ALA A 600 -38.98 12.15 108.00
C ALA A 600 -38.96 10.96 108.97
N THR A 601 -38.04 10.00 108.76
CA THR A 601 -37.89 8.83 109.66
C THR A 601 -37.33 9.22 111.03
N VAL A 602 -36.39 10.16 111.10
CA VAL A 602 -35.90 10.69 112.39
C VAL A 602 -37.00 11.47 113.13
N LEU A 603 -37.73 12.35 112.44
CA LEU A 603 -38.86 13.07 113.04
C LEU A 603 -39.95 12.11 113.54
N GLY A 604 -40.28 11.08 112.75
CA GLY A 604 -41.26 10.05 113.11
C GLY A 604 -40.83 9.19 114.31
N THR A 605 -39.55 8.83 114.42
CA THR A 605 -39.03 8.07 115.57
C THR A 605 -38.97 8.91 116.84
N ILE A 606 -38.59 10.20 116.75
CA ILE A 606 -38.58 11.12 117.90
C ILE A 606 -40.01 11.38 118.39
N THR A 607 -40.97 11.66 117.50
CA THR A 607 -42.38 11.85 117.90
C THR A 607 -42.98 10.57 118.48
N CYS A 608 -42.66 9.39 117.93
CA CYS A 608 -43.08 8.11 118.51
C CYS A 608 -42.50 7.89 119.92
N CYS A 609 -41.20 8.14 120.11
CA CYS A 609 -40.54 8.05 121.43
C CYS A 609 -41.07 9.07 122.44
N PHE A 610 -41.40 10.29 122.01
CA PHE A 610 -41.96 11.34 122.86
C PHE A 610 -43.39 11.01 123.30
N MET A 611 -44.24 10.53 122.37
CA MET A 611 -45.59 10.03 122.65
C MET A 611 -45.58 8.83 123.61
N LYS A 612 -44.58 7.94 123.50
CA LYS A 612 -44.41 6.80 124.42
C LYS A 612 -44.02 7.20 125.84
N ARG A 613 -43.33 8.35 126.02
CA ARG A 613 -43.02 8.92 127.35
C ARG A 613 -44.21 9.65 127.98
N LEU A 614 -45.09 10.25 127.20
CA LEU A 614 -46.31 10.92 127.71
C LEU A 614 -47.38 9.93 128.22
N ARG A 615 -47.33 8.66 127.80
CA ARG A 615 -48.29 7.61 128.21
C ARG A 615 -47.92 6.87 129.52
N LYS A 616 -46.85 7.29 130.21
CA LYS A 616 -46.35 6.64 131.45
C LYS A 616 -46.31 7.59 132.67
N ARG A 617 -47.13 8.63 132.68
CA ARG A 617 -47.52 9.36 133.89
C ARG A 617 -48.95 9.01 134.25
#